data_AF-A0A847WZ20-F1
#
_entry.id   AF-A0A847WZ20-F1
#
_cell.length_a   1.000
_cell.length_b   1.000
_cell.length_c   1.000
_cell.angle_alpha   90.00
_cell.angle_beta   90.00
_cell.angle_gamma   90.00
#
_symmetry.space_group_name_H-M   'P 1'
#
loop_
_entity.id
_entity.type
_entity.pdbx_description
1 polymer ?
#
loop_
_entity_poly.entity_id
_entity_poly.type
_entity_poly.pdbx_seq_one_letter_code
_entity_poly.pdbx_strand_id
1 'polypeptide(L)' 'MTTPPKLVIFDCDGVLVNTEEPANRVLSQWLSEAGLPVTYADCRRIYS' A
#
# COMPACT_ATOMS: atom_id res chain seq x y z
N MET A 1 -30.58 14.57 -13.01
CA MET A 1 -29.38 15.19 -12.40
C MET A 1 -29.05 14.40 -11.17
N THR A 2 -27.83 13.89 -11.04
CA THR A 2 -27.39 13.15 -9.84
C THR A 2 -27.00 14.14 -8.75
N THR A 3 -27.53 13.93 -7.55
CA THR A 3 -27.19 14.73 -6.37
C THR A 3 -25.82 14.29 -5.84
N PRO A 4 -24.92 15.22 -5.49
CA PRO A 4 -23.60 14.85 -5.00
C PRO A 4 -23.67 14.17 -3.62
N PRO A 5 -22.67 13.33 -3.29
CA PRO A 5 -22.59 12.71 -1.97
C PRO A 5 -22.43 13.77 -0.88
N LYS A 6 -23.11 13.58 0.26
CA LYS A 6 -23.05 14.50 1.41
C LYS A 6 -21.81 14.32 2.28
N LEU A 7 -21.12 13.18 2.15
CA LEU A 7 -19.93 12.82 2.90
C LEU A 7 -19.10 11.83 2.07
N VAL A 8 -17.78 11.94 2.14
CA VAL A 8 -16.84 10.96 1.62
C VAL A 8 -15.84 10.65 2.73
N ILE A 9 -15.64 9.35 3.00
CA ILE A 9 -14.65 8.88 3.97
C ILE A 9 -13.50 8.30 3.16
N PHE A 10 -12.29 8.72 3.50
CA PHE A 10 -11.06 8.24 2.89
C PHE A 10 -10.30 7.39 3.91
N ASP A 11 -9.69 6.33 3.41
CA ASP A 11 -8.64 5.65 4.16
C ASP A 11 -7.42 6.59 4.31
N CYS A 12 -6.57 6.33 5.29
CA CYS A 12 -5.38 7.11 5.52
C CYS A 12 -4.21 6.61 4.68
N ASP A 13 -3.81 5.35 4.90
CA ASP A 13 -2.62 4.76 4.30
C ASP A 13 -2.84 4.48 2.80
N GLY A 14 -1.92 4.94 1.95
CA GLY A 14 -2.01 4.77 0.50
C GLY A 14 -3.05 5.67 -0.19
N VAL A 15 -3.97 6.27 0.55
CA VAL A 15 -5.03 7.16 0.03
C VAL A 15 -4.78 8.63 0.39
N LEU A 16 -4.77 8.97 1.68
CA LEU A 16 -4.48 10.35 2.11
C LEU A 16 -2.97 10.58 2.32
N VAL A 17 -2.22 9.54 2.69
CA VAL A 17 -0.79 9.62 2.98
C VAL A 17 -0.05 8.46 2.30
N ASN A 18 1.08 8.75 1.64
CA ASN A 18 1.91 7.72 0.98
C ASN A 18 2.78 6.93 1.97
N THR A 19 2.14 6.18 2.86
CA THR A 19 2.79 5.28 3.83
C THR A 19 3.04 3.87 3.28
N GLU A 20 2.26 3.44 2.29
CA GLU A 20 2.39 2.10 1.71
C GLU A 20 3.67 1.89 0.90
N GLU A 21 4.14 2.89 0.16
CA GLU A 21 5.40 2.77 -0.58
C GLU A 21 6.59 2.48 0.35
N PRO A 22 6.88 3.28 1.40
CA PRO A 22 7.98 2.98 2.31
C PRO A 22 7.77 1.66 3.05
N ALA A 23 6.54 1.32 3.44
CA ALA A 23 6.23 0.05 4.09
C ALA A 23 6.55 -1.15 3.18
N ASN A 24 6.16 -1.11 1.91
CA ASN A 24 6.42 -2.19 0.95
C ASN A 24 7.92 -2.35 0.63
N ARG A 25 8.70 -1.28 0.65
CA ARG A 25 10.17 -1.37 0.49
C ARG A 25 10.79 -2.13 1.65
N VAL A 26 10.45 -1.75 2.87
CA VAL A 26 10.90 -2.43 4.10
C VAL A 26 10.46 -3.90 4.11
N LEU A 27 9.20 -4.17 3.74
CA LEU A 27 8.67 -5.52 3.67
C LEU A 27 9.43 -6.39 2.66
N SER A 28 9.69 -5.87 1.45
CA SER A 28 10.44 -6.61 0.42
C SER A 28 11.86 -6.96 0.88
N GLN A 29 12.50 -6.07 1.65
CA GLN A 29 13.79 -6.32 2.25
C GLN A 29 13.71 -7.41 3.32
N TRP A 30 12.79 -7.29 4.28
CA TRP A 30 12.64 -8.27 5.37
C TRP A 30 12.31 -9.67 4.87
N LEU A 31 11.42 -9.79 3.88
CA LEU A 31 11.07 -11.08 3.29
C LEU A 31 12.27 -11.69 2.56
N SER A 32 13.02 -10.88 1.81
CA SER A 32 14.24 -11.33 1.12
C SER A 32 15.32 -11.78 2.10
N GLU A 33 15.53 -11.04 3.19
CA GLU A 33 16.47 -11.39 4.27
C GLU A 33 16.06 -12.68 5.00
N ALA A 34 14.75 -12.95 5.12
CA ALA A 34 14.22 -14.18 5.68
C ALA A 34 14.29 -15.40 4.72
N GLY A 35 14.83 -15.22 3.52
CA GLY A 35 15.01 -16.28 2.52
C GLY A 35 13.87 -16.42 1.51
N LEU A 36 12.91 -15.49 1.49
CA LEU A 36 11.85 -15.40 0.49
C LEU A 36 12.21 -14.31 -0.54
N PRO A 37 12.79 -14.66 -1.71
CA PRO A 37 13.18 -13.65 -2.70
C PRO A 37 11.92 -13.01 -3.32
N VAL A 38 11.68 -11.74 -2.99
CA VAL A 38 10.54 -10.94 -3.50
C VAL A 38 10.98 -9.53 -3.81
N THR A 39 10.32 -8.90 -4.79
CA THR A 39 10.58 -7.50 -5.12
C THR A 39 9.61 -6.55 -4.41
N TYR A 40 9.92 -5.26 -4.42
CA TYR A 40 8.97 -4.20 -4.04
C TYR A 40 7.67 -4.29 -4.86
N ALA A 41 7.76 -4.55 -6.17
CA ALA A 41 6.58 -4.66 -7.04
C ALA A 41 5.70 -5.86 -6.67
N ASP A 42 6.31 -6.98 -6.24
CA ASP A 42 5.58 -8.12 -5.72
C ASP A 42 4.85 -7.78 -4.43
N CYS A 43 5.50 -7.07 -3.50
CA CYS A 43 4.89 -6.65 -2.25
C CYS A 43 3.70 -5.72 -2.51
N ARG A 44 3.88 -4.71 -3.37
CA ARG A 44 2.80 -3.79 -3.79
C ARG A 44 1.62 -4.49 -4.45
N ARG A 45 1.83 -5.62 -5.13
CA ARG A 45 0.76 -6.37 -5.80
C ARG A 45 -0.02 -7.26 -4.81
N ILE A 46 0.59 -7.67 -3.72
CA ILE A 46 0.03 -8.67 -2.79
C ILE A 46 -0.57 -8.01 -1.55
N TYR A 47 0.04 -6.94 -1.05
CA TYR A 47 -0.26 -6.36 0.26
C TYR A 47 -0.79 -4.91 0.19
N SER A 48 -1.08 -4.39 -1.00
CA SER A 48 -1.60 -3.04 -1.25
C SER A 48 -2.54 -3.03 -2.45
#